data_AF-A0A520BMK4-F1
#
_entry.id   AF-A0A520BMK4-F1
#
_cell.length_a   1.000
_cell.length_b   1.000
_cell.length_c   1.000
_cell.angle_alpha   90.00
_cell.angle_beta   90.00
_cell.angle_gamma   90.00
#
_symmetry.space_group_name_H-M   'P 1'
#
loop_
_entity.id
_entity.type
_entity.pdbx_description
1 polymer ?
#
loop_
_entity_poly.entity_id
_entity_poly.type
_entity_poly.pdbx_seq_one_letter_code
_entity_poly.pdbx_strand_id
1 'polypeptide(L)'
;MQKTSAAIAIAWFILCAVGLHYVVNFSWIISFADSFLSNFLLVMACIAISNMLGYYQPKNERILYVLIITLALTFVIIYAAKYAMLYIFSDFKEYLDFYNFSFAFRGLISFMCLAWCA
;
A
#
# COMPACT_ATOMS: atom_id res chain seq x y z
N MET A 1 -22.35 -0.86 3.10
CA MET A 1 -20.95 -0.71 3.53
C MET A 1 -19.94 -0.65 2.38
N GLN A 2 -20.09 -1.42 1.28
CA GLN A 2 -19.12 -1.41 0.16
C GLN A 2 -18.97 -0.06 -0.59
N LYS A 3 -20.04 0.72 -0.73
CA LYS A 3 -20.02 1.97 -1.53
C LYS A 3 -19.21 3.08 -0.86
N THR A 4 -19.27 3.17 0.47
CA THR A 4 -18.56 4.19 1.25
C THR A 4 -17.06 3.89 1.34
N SER A 5 -16.67 2.63 1.49
CA SER A 5 -15.25 2.23 1.50
C SER A 5 -14.59 2.43 0.13
N ALA A 6 -15.30 2.13 -0.96
CA ALA A 6 -14.81 2.41 -2.31
C ALA A 6 -14.59 3.91 -2.58
N ALA A 7 -15.52 4.77 -2.14
CA ALA A 7 -15.36 6.21 -2.27
C ALA A 7 -14.14 6.74 -1.50
N ILE A 8 -13.90 6.25 -0.29
CA ILE A 8 -12.73 6.62 0.51
C ILE A 8 -11.44 6.16 -0.17
N ALA A 9 -11.41 4.94 -0.71
CA ALA A 9 -10.25 4.44 -1.45
C ALA A 9 -9.96 5.33 -2.67
N ILE A 10 -10.97 5.67 -3.48
CA ILE A 10 -10.79 6.55 -4.64
C ILE A 10 -10.28 7.93 -4.20
N ALA A 11 -10.86 8.52 -3.15
CA ALA A 11 -10.41 9.79 -2.61
C ALA A 11 -8.94 9.72 -2.15
N TRP A 12 -8.54 8.61 -1.53
CA TRP A 12 -7.17 8.36 -1.10
C TRP A 12 -6.19 8.24 -2.28
N PHE A 13 -6.56 7.52 -3.34
CA PHE A 13 -5.76 7.44 -4.57
C PHE A 13 -5.53 8.83 -5.19
N ILE A 14 -6.60 9.63 -5.27
CA ILE A 14 -6.53 10.99 -5.81
C ILE A 14 -5.62 11.86 -4.93
N LEU A 15 -5.79 11.79 -3.61
CA LEU A 15 -4.98 12.55 -2.66
C LEU A 15 -3.50 12.21 -2.78
N CYS A 16 -3.14 10.93 -2.88
CA CYS A 16 -1.76 10.50 -3.10
C CYS A 16 -1.20 11.03 -4.44
N ALA A 17 -1.97 10.91 -5.53
CA ALA A 17 -1.51 11.35 -6.86
C ALA A 17 -1.29 12.86 -6.92
N VAL A 18 -2.24 13.63 -6.38
CA VAL A 18 -2.16 15.10 -6.28
C VAL A 18 -1.01 15.51 -5.37
N GLY A 19 -0.83 14.83 -4.23
CA GLY A 19 0.28 15.09 -3.31
C GLY A 19 1.65 14.87 -3.96
N LEU A 20 1.84 13.77 -4.67
CA LEU A 20 3.10 13.51 -5.39
C LEU A 20 3.36 14.53 -6.51
N HIS A 21 2.31 14.98 -7.20
CA HIS A 21 2.48 15.97 -8.27
C HIS A 21 2.80 17.37 -7.72
N TYR A 22 2.02 17.87 -6.77
CA TYR A 22 2.14 19.26 -6.32
C TYR A 22 3.10 19.49 -5.16
N VAL A 23 3.32 18.49 -4.29
CA VAL A 23 4.23 18.64 -3.13
C VAL A 23 5.64 18.16 -3.50
N VAL A 24 5.73 17.04 -4.22
CA VAL A 24 7.02 16.43 -4.60
C VAL A 24 7.49 16.84 -6.00
N ASN A 25 6.63 17.51 -6.79
CA ASN A 25 6.94 18.01 -8.14
C ASN A 25 7.24 16.91 -9.17
N PHE A 26 6.69 15.70 -9.01
CA PHE A 26 6.81 14.66 -10.02
C PHE A 26 5.85 14.86 -11.20
N SER A 27 6.17 14.27 -12.35
CA SER A 27 5.27 14.26 -13.50
C SER A 27 3.98 13.50 -13.18
N TRP A 28 2.87 13.89 -13.84
CA TRP A 28 1.58 13.20 -13.69
C TRP A 28 1.68 11.68 -13.93
N ILE A 29 2.56 11.25 -14.84
CA ILE A 29 2.77 9.84 -15.16
C ILE A 29 3.36 9.10 -13.95
N ILE A 30 4.41 9.66 -13.34
CA ILE A 30 5.05 9.07 -12.15
C ILE A 30 4.08 9.11 -10.96
N SER A 31 3.46 10.24 -10.70
CA SER A 31 2.53 10.42 -9.58
C SER A 31 1.33 9.49 -9.64
N PHE A 32 0.74 9.33 -10.84
CA PHE A 32 -0.40 8.43 -11.04
C PHE A 32 0.02 6.97 -10.95
N ALA A 33 1.12 6.58 -11.59
CA ALA A 33 1.62 5.20 -11.53
C ALA A 33 1.96 4.78 -10.10
N ASP A 34 2.73 5.60 -9.36
CA ASP A 34 3.15 5.33 -7.98
C ASP A 34 1.93 5.19 -7.04
N SER A 35 1.01 6.14 -7.14
CA SER A 35 -0.21 6.15 -6.33
C SER A 35 -1.13 4.99 -6.67
N PHE A 36 -1.31 4.69 -7.97
CA PHE A 36 -2.17 3.61 -8.40
C PHE A 36 -1.63 2.26 -7.94
N LEU A 37 -0.36 1.96 -8.22
CA LEU A 37 0.21 0.64 -7.89
C LEU A 37 0.25 0.41 -6.37
N SER A 38 0.75 1.38 -5.61
CA SER A 38 0.92 1.22 -4.16
C SER A 38 -0.43 1.01 -3.47
N ASN A 39 -1.43 1.81 -3.84
CA ASN A 39 -2.75 1.70 -3.23
C ASN A 39 -3.55 0.51 -3.78
N PHE A 40 -3.37 0.12 -5.05
CA PHE A 40 -4.01 -1.06 -5.60
C PHE A 40 -3.55 -2.34 -4.88
N LEU A 41 -2.24 -2.50 -4.67
CA LEU A 41 -1.70 -3.62 -3.90
C LEU A 41 -2.22 -3.63 -2.46
N LEU A 42 -2.30 -2.45 -1.82
CA LEU A 42 -2.85 -2.32 -0.48
C LEU A 42 -4.33 -2.73 -0.41
N VAL A 43 -5.16 -2.29 -1.36
CA VAL A 43 -6.58 -2.66 -1.43
C VAL A 43 -6.73 -4.17 -1.63
N MET A 44 -5.96 -4.76 -2.54
CA MET A 44 -5.98 -6.21 -2.77
C MET A 44 -5.56 -6.99 -1.53
N ALA A 45 -4.54 -6.52 -0.81
CA ALA A 45 -4.10 -7.12 0.44
C ALA A 45 -5.14 -6.97 1.58
N CYS A 46 -5.81 -5.82 1.70
CA CYS A 46 -6.92 -5.65 2.63
C CYS A 46 -8.08 -6.62 2.33
N ILE A 47 -8.45 -6.80 1.06
CA ILE A 47 -9.46 -7.79 0.68
C ILE A 47 -9.01 -9.21 1.03
N ALA A 48 -7.74 -9.54 0.75
CA ALA A 48 -7.18 -10.86 1.03
C ALA A 48 -7.20 -11.20 2.54
N ILE A 49 -6.77 -10.26 3.39
CA ILE A 49 -6.70 -10.49 4.84
C ILE A 49 -8.09 -10.55 5.48
N SER A 50 -9.04 -9.68 5.07
CA SER A 50 -10.41 -9.73 5.57
C SER A 50 -11.10 -11.05 5.21
N ASN A 51 -10.86 -11.57 3.99
CA ASN A 51 -11.37 -12.88 3.58
C ASN A 51 -10.72 -14.03 4.35
N MET A 52 -9.39 -13.97 4.53
CA MET A 52 -8.64 -15.01 5.23
C MET A 52 -9.06 -15.12 6.69
N LEU A 53 -9.18 -13.99 7.41
CA LEU A 53 -9.57 -13.98 8.82
C LEU A 53 -11.04 -14.32 9.03
N GLY A 54 -11.91 -14.08 8.04
CA GLY A 54 -13.28 -14.56 8.05
C GLY A 54 -13.40 -16.09 8.05
N TYR A 55 -12.42 -16.80 7.46
CA TYR A 55 -12.43 -18.26 7.36
C TYR A 55 -11.49 -18.96 8.36
N TYR A 56 -10.32 -18.39 8.63
CA TYR A 56 -9.22 -18.98 9.41
C TYR A 56 -9.00 -18.29 10.76
N GLN A 57 -10.06 -17.81 11.42
CA GLN A 57 -9.91 -17.14 12.70
C GLN A 57 -9.32 -18.09 13.77
N PRO A 58 -8.10 -17.83 14.28
CA PRO A 58 -7.44 -18.74 15.23
C PRO A 58 -8.15 -18.68 16.59
N LYS A 59 -8.35 -19.87 17.19
CA LYS A 59 -9.00 -19.99 18.51
C LYS A 59 -8.07 -19.60 19.68
N ASN A 60 -6.76 -19.74 19.51
CA ASN A 60 -5.74 -19.38 20.50
C ASN A 60 -4.80 -18.33 19.89
N GLU A 61 -4.35 -17.37 20.70
CA GLU A 61 -3.36 -16.32 20.31
C GLU A 61 -3.73 -15.47 19.08
N ARG A 62 -5.00 -15.04 18.99
CA ARG A 62 -5.52 -14.25 17.86
C ARG A 62 -4.69 -13.01 17.52
N ILE A 63 -4.21 -12.28 18.52
CA ILE A 63 -3.44 -11.04 18.31
C ILE A 63 -2.10 -11.33 17.62
N LEU A 64 -1.37 -12.34 18.09
CA LEU A 64 -0.06 -12.68 17.53
C LEU A 64 -0.18 -13.17 16.08
N TYR A 65 -1.19 -14.00 15.80
CA TYR A 65 -1.46 -14.47 14.45
C TYR A 65 -1.76 -13.32 13.48
N VAL A 66 -2.67 -12.41 13.87
CA VAL A 66 -3.01 -11.24 13.05
C VAL A 66 -1.77 -10.38 12.81
N LEU A 67 -0.95 -10.13 13.84
CA LEU A 67 0.27 -9.34 13.72
C LEU A 67 1.28 -9.95 12.76
N ILE A 68 1.48 -11.27 12.79
CA ILE A 68 2.40 -11.96 11.89
C ILE A 68 1.90 -11.91 10.45
N ILE A 69 0.60 -12.15 10.22
CA ILE A 69 0.03 -12.13 8.86
C ILE A 69 0.03 -10.72 8.28
N THR A 70 -0.34 -9.70 9.04
CA THR A 70 -0.31 -8.30 8.57
C THR A 70 1.12 -7.86 8.27
N LEU A 71 2.10 -8.25 9.09
CA LEU A 71 3.51 -7.96 8.87
C LEU A 71 4.03 -8.65 7.60
N ALA A 72 3.75 -9.95 7.44
CA ALA A 72 4.14 -10.71 6.26
C ALA A 72 3.53 -10.12 4.97
N LEU A 73 2.23 -9.80 5.00
CA LEU A 73 1.53 -9.23 3.86
C LEU A 73 2.03 -7.81 3.54
N THR A 74 2.39 -7.02 4.56
CA THR A 74 3.05 -5.71 4.37
C THR A 74 4.34 -5.87 3.57
N PHE A 75 5.20 -6.80 3.98
CA PHE A 75 6.45 -7.06 3.25
C PHE A 75 6.18 -7.45 1.79
N VAL A 76 5.21 -8.35 1.55
CA VAL A 76 4.84 -8.75 0.20
C VAL A 76 4.46 -7.55 -0.66
N ILE A 77 3.55 -6.69 -0.18
CA ILE A 77 3.06 -5.57 -1.00
C ILE A 77 4.09 -4.46 -1.20
N ILE A 78 4.90 -4.11 -0.19
CA ILE A 78 5.88 -3.02 -0.34
C ILE A 78 7.05 -3.42 -1.23
N TYR A 79 7.47 -4.69 -1.19
CA TYR A 79 8.51 -5.19 -2.08
C TYR A 79 7.97 -5.39 -3.49
N ALA A 80 6.73 -5.89 -3.65
CA ALA A 80 6.08 -5.95 -4.96
C ALA A 80 5.97 -4.55 -5.58
N ALA A 81 5.52 -3.55 -4.82
CA ALA A 81 5.47 -2.16 -5.27
C ALA A 81 6.86 -1.62 -5.63
N LYS A 82 7.87 -1.88 -4.78
CA LYS A 82 9.25 -1.45 -5.00
C LYS A 82 9.78 -1.98 -6.33
N TYR A 83 9.78 -3.29 -6.52
CA TYR A 83 10.37 -3.88 -7.72
C TYR A 83 9.63 -3.47 -8.99
N ALA A 84 8.30 -3.37 -8.95
CA ALA A 84 7.53 -2.87 -10.09
C ALA A 84 7.85 -1.41 -10.41
N MET A 85 7.94 -0.53 -9.41
CA MET A 85 8.26 0.88 -9.62
C MET A 85 9.70 1.11 -10.08
N LEU A 86 10.66 0.37 -9.51
CA LEU A 86 12.05 0.40 -9.92
C LEU A 86 12.24 -0.11 -11.35
N TYR A 87 11.39 -1.03 -11.80
CA TYR A 87 11.39 -1.51 -13.18
C TYR A 87 10.80 -0.48 -14.15
N ILE A 88 9.70 0.19 -13.77
CA ILE A 88 9.02 1.17 -14.63
C ILE A 88 9.80 2.49 -14.73
N PHE A 89 10.44 2.93 -13.65
CA PHE A 89 11.10 4.24 -13.55
C PHE A 89 12.60 4.11 -13.24
N SER A 90 13.26 3.07 -13.75
CA SER A 90 14.69 2.80 -13.50
C SER A 90 15.61 3.97 -13.86
N ASP A 91 15.25 4.74 -14.89
CA ASP A 91 16.07 5.83 -15.42
C ASP A 91 15.88 7.16 -14.65
N PHE A 92 14.89 7.24 -13.76
CA PHE A 92 14.54 8.46 -13.03
C PHE A 92 15.19 8.49 -11.65
N LYS A 93 16.41 9.03 -11.57
CA LYS A 93 17.18 9.10 -10.32
C LYS A 93 16.44 9.82 -9.18
N GLU A 94 15.78 10.93 -9.47
CA GLU A 94 15.04 11.70 -8.44
C GLU A 94 13.91 10.87 -7.82
N TYR A 95 13.21 10.08 -8.64
CA TYR A 95 12.17 9.18 -8.17
C TYR A 95 12.76 8.04 -7.33
N LEU A 96 13.90 7.47 -7.75
CA LEU A 96 14.60 6.42 -7.01
C LEU A 96 15.01 6.89 -5.61
N ASP A 97 15.60 8.07 -5.51
CA ASP A 97 16.04 8.66 -4.24
C ASP A 97 14.84 8.94 -3.33
N PHE A 98 13.75 9.50 -3.88
CA PHE A 98 12.49 9.67 -3.15
C PHE A 98 11.87 8.36 -2.68
N TYR A 99 11.88 7.33 -3.53
CA TYR A 99 11.30 6.03 -3.20
C TYR A 99 12.07 5.37 -2.05
N ASN A 100 13.41 5.41 -2.10
CA ASN A 100 14.25 4.88 -1.04
C ASN A 100 14.07 5.66 0.28
N PHE A 101 13.96 6.99 0.23
CA PHE A 101 13.67 7.81 1.40
C PHE A 101 12.30 7.48 2.02
N SER A 102 11.26 7.36 1.19
CA SER A 102 9.89 7.11 1.64
C SER A 102 9.58 5.64 1.96
N PHE A 103 10.48 4.69 1.64
CA PHE A 103 10.24 3.25 1.74
C PHE A 103 9.81 2.80 3.15
N ALA A 104 10.49 3.29 4.19
CA ALA A 104 10.15 2.95 5.57
C ALA A 104 8.76 3.46 5.97
N PHE A 105 8.43 4.71 5.59
CA PHE A 105 7.10 5.29 5.85
C PHE A 105 6.00 4.55 5.10
N ARG A 106 6.24 4.15 3.85
CA ARG A 106 5.31 3.30 3.08
C ARG A 106 5.04 1.98 3.78
N GLY A 107 6.08 1.35 4.34
CA GLY A 107 5.97 0.15 5.17
C GLY A 107 5.09 0.36 6.41
N LEU A 108 5.35 1.41 7.18
CA LEU A 108 4.58 1.71 8.40
C LEU A 108 3.09 1.99 8.10
N ILE A 109 2.81 2.83 7.10
CA ILE A 109 1.44 3.16 6.71
C ILE A 109 0.71 1.91 6.21
N SER A 110 1.36 1.11 5.35
CA SER A 110 0.78 -0.13 4.83
C SER A 110 0.48 -1.13 5.94
N PHE A 111 1.40 -1.31 6.89
CA PHE A 111 1.20 -2.16 8.06
C PHE A 111 0.01 -1.72 8.91
N MET A 112 -0.09 -0.41 9.20
CA MET A 112 -1.22 0.14 9.95
C MET A 112 -2.55 -0.07 9.23
N CYS A 113 -2.61 0.18 7.92
CA CYS A 113 -3.81 -0.03 7.12
C CYS A 113 -4.22 -1.50 7.08
N LEU A 114 -3.27 -2.43 6.89
CA LEU A 114 -3.56 -3.86 6.88
C LEU A 114 -4.01 -4.38 8.25
N ALA A 115 -3.40 -3.88 9.34
CA ALA A 115 -3.83 -4.20 10.69
C ALA A 115 -5.25 -3.69 10.99
N TRP A 116 -5.66 -2.56 10.40
CA TRP A 116 -7.03 -2.07 10.49
C TRP A 116 -8.04 -2.90 9.69
N CYS A 117 -7.61 -3.50 8.58
CA CYS A 117 -8.42 -4.38 7.74
C CYS A 117 -8.60 -5.81 8.29
N ALA A 118 -7.82 -6.18 9.32
CA ALA A 118 -7.74 -7.51 9.91
C ALA A 118 -8.67 -7.67 11.13
#